data_AF-A0A939I6T5-F1
#
_entry.id   AF-A0A939I6T5-F1
#
_cell.length_a   1.000
_cell.length_b   1.000
_cell.length_c   1.000
_cell.angle_alpha   90.00
_cell.angle_beta   90.00
_cell.angle_gamma   90.00
#
_symmetry.space_group_name_H-M   'P 1'
#
loop_
_entity.id
_entity.type
_entity.pdbx_description
1 polymer ?
#
loop_
_entity_poly.entity_id
_entity_poly.type
_entity_poly.pdbx_seq_one_letter_code
_entity_poly.pdbx_strand_id
1 'polypeptide(L)'
;MGSDEPTLNNSAEDLVAAADRSGSFSDIEMVEVSSEPRTVDIHLETPAGHEYIVMLREDIGKARVLYEDYVFDDVSAHRVLDFVGLMERGEVDLSFTRFLGRQLVLRVSLPEGDWVDQRRFANDLSEWEKSVLERP
;
A
#
# COMPACT_ATOMS: atom_id res chain seq x y z
N MET A 1 0.70 -22.10 29.51
CA MET A 1 0.97 -21.90 28.08
C MET A 1 0.30 -20.59 27.73
N GLY A 2 1.06 -19.49 27.79
CA GLY A 2 0.61 -18.23 27.22
C GLY A 2 0.83 -18.37 25.72
N SER A 3 -0.23 -18.29 24.95
CA SER A 3 -0.10 -18.10 23.51
C SER A 3 0.44 -16.70 23.34
N ASP A 4 1.72 -16.58 22.95
CA ASP A 4 2.22 -15.35 22.36
C ASP A 4 1.42 -15.15 21.07
N GLU A 5 0.32 -14.38 21.15
CA GLU A 5 -0.24 -13.78 19.96
C GLU A 5 0.89 -12.94 19.34
N PRO A 6 1.19 -13.10 18.04
CA PRO A 6 2.12 -12.19 17.40
C PRO A 6 1.55 -10.79 17.62
N THR A 7 2.29 -9.92 18.32
CA THR A 7 2.00 -8.48 18.34
C THR A 7 1.97 -8.06 16.89
N LEU A 8 0.76 -7.98 16.33
CA LEU A 8 0.54 -7.49 14.99
C LEU A 8 1.04 -6.05 15.02
N ASN A 9 2.10 -5.76 14.25
CA ASN A 9 2.67 -4.43 14.07
C ASN A 9 1.62 -3.55 13.37
N ASN A 10 0.68 -3.05 14.16
CA ASN A 10 -0.48 -2.29 13.70
C ASN A 10 -0.44 -0.83 14.16
N SER A 11 0.58 -0.44 14.94
CA SER A 11 0.78 0.95 15.32
C SER A 11 1.63 1.68 14.28
N ALA A 12 1.43 2.98 14.18
CA ALA A 12 2.23 3.86 13.35
C ALA A 12 3.71 3.83 13.77
N GLU A 13 3.97 3.78 15.07
CA GLU A 13 5.33 3.70 15.63
C GLU A 13 6.04 2.40 15.23
N ASP A 14 5.36 1.25 15.30
CA ASP A 14 5.92 -0.02 14.87
C ASP A 14 6.21 -0.02 13.36
N LEU A 15 5.34 0.63 12.58
CA LEU A 15 5.51 0.75 11.13
C LEU A 15 6.73 1.61 10.80
N VAL A 16 6.87 2.79 11.41
CA VAL A 16 8.03 3.67 11.24
C VAL A 16 9.31 2.95 11.65
N ALA A 17 9.31 2.26 12.79
CA ALA A 17 10.46 1.49 13.24
C ALA A 17 10.81 0.31 12.31
N ALA A 18 9.81 -0.30 11.66
CA ALA A 18 10.04 -1.33 10.64
C ALA A 18 10.58 -0.73 9.34
N ALA A 19 10.07 0.43 8.92
CA ALA A 19 10.52 1.16 7.73
C ALA A 19 11.98 1.59 7.88
N ASP A 20 12.34 2.19 9.02
CA ASP A 20 13.71 2.59 9.35
C ASP A 20 14.68 1.40 9.33
N ARG A 21 14.32 0.30 10.01
CA ARG A 21 15.13 -0.94 10.02
C ARG A 21 15.29 -1.59 8.65
N SER A 22 14.36 -1.37 7.73
CA SER A 22 14.44 -1.94 6.38
C SER A 22 15.55 -1.31 5.54
N GLY A 23 15.90 -0.05 5.81
CA GLY A 23 16.83 0.72 4.98
C GLY A 23 16.32 1.00 3.55
N SER A 24 15.04 0.76 3.27
CA SER A 24 14.44 0.92 1.93
C SER A 24 14.01 2.35 1.63
N PHE A 25 14.05 3.25 2.60
CA PHE A 25 13.54 4.62 2.51
C PHE A 25 14.65 5.62 2.85
N SER A 26 14.72 6.71 2.08
CA SER A 26 15.63 7.83 2.32
C SER A 26 15.08 8.83 3.33
N ASP A 27 13.76 8.94 3.42
CA ASP A 27 13.07 9.78 4.40
C ASP A 27 11.79 9.09 4.92
N ILE A 28 11.50 9.30 6.20
CA ILE A 28 10.32 8.76 6.89
C ILE A 28 9.79 9.84 7.83
N GLU A 29 8.60 10.36 7.54
CA GLU A 29 7.92 11.34 8.39
C GLU A 29 6.58 10.79 8.87
N MET A 30 6.23 11.03 10.13
CA MET A 30 4.97 10.59 10.73
C MET A 30 4.22 11.79 11.28
N VAL A 31 2.95 11.94 10.87
CA VAL A 31 2.07 13.05 11.25
C VAL A 31 0.76 12.50 11.78
N GLU A 32 0.44 12.78 13.04
CA GLU A 32 -0.88 12.46 13.58
C GLU A 32 -1.92 13.45 13.02
N VAL A 33 -2.95 12.90 12.37
CA VAL A 33 -4.02 13.66 11.72
C VAL A 33 -5.24 13.82 12.64
N SER A 34 -5.56 12.75 13.36
CA SER A 34 -6.70 12.69 14.28
C SER A 34 -6.38 11.76 15.43
N SER A 35 -6.80 12.10 16.65
CA SER A 35 -6.62 11.27 17.83
C SER A 35 -7.78 10.28 18.05
N GLU A 36 -8.97 10.53 17.51
CA GLU A 36 -10.17 9.70 17.73
C GLU A 36 -11.11 9.63 16.49
N PRO A 37 -11.12 8.51 15.73
CA PRO A 37 -10.18 7.40 15.80
C PRO A 37 -8.77 7.86 15.42
N ARG A 38 -7.76 7.20 16.01
CA ARG A 38 -6.36 7.53 15.74
C ARG A 38 -6.03 7.26 14.29
N THR A 39 -5.69 8.33 13.58
CA THR A 39 -5.32 8.32 12.15
C THR A 39 -3.99 9.03 12.01
N VAL A 40 -3.04 8.36 11.36
CA VAL A 40 -1.67 8.83 11.22
C VAL A 40 -1.28 8.75 9.76
N ASP A 41 -0.74 9.83 9.22
CA ASP A 41 -0.13 9.84 7.90
C ASP A 41 1.36 9.57 8.06
N ILE A 42 1.87 8.60 7.30
CA ILE A 42 3.28 8.23 7.28
C ILE A 42 3.79 8.44 5.87
N HIS A 43 4.66 9.42 5.71
CA HIS A 43 5.32 9.74 4.46
C HIS A 43 6.57 8.87 4.35
N LEU A 44 6.71 8.20 3.21
CA LEU A 44 7.84 7.33 2.90
C LEU A 44 8.43 7.76 1.55
N GLU A 45 9.67 8.23 1.56
CA GLU A 45 10.41 8.54 0.34
C GLU A 45 11.42 7.43 0.06
N THR A 46 11.42 6.88 -1.15
CA THR A 46 12.41 5.86 -1.55
C THR A 46 13.67 6.52 -2.11
N PRO A 47 14.83 5.85 -2.12
CA PRO A 47 16.05 6.40 -2.72
C PRO A 47 15.94 6.78 -4.21
N ALA A 48 14.92 6.28 -4.91
CA ALA A 48 14.62 6.64 -6.29
C ALA A 48 13.84 7.98 -6.41
N GLY A 49 13.44 8.58 -5.28
CA GLY A 49 12.61 9.78 -5.19
C GLY A 49 11.11 9.52 -5.31
N HIS A 50 10.68 8.26 -5.14
CA HIS A 50 9.26 7.93 -5.13
C HIS A 50 8.68 8.23 -3.75
N GLU A 51 7.59 9.00 -3.71
CA GLU A 51 6.91 9.39 -2.48
C GLU A 51 5.62 8.59 -2.31
N TYR A 52 5.48 7.98 -1.14
CA TYR A 52 4.27 7.27 -0.71
C TYR A 52 3.71 7.94 0.54
N ILE A 53 2.40 8.15 0.57
CA ILE A 53 1.69 8.57 1.78
C ILE A 53 0.85 7.39 2.26
N VAL A 54 1.17 6.89 3.45
CA VAL A 54 0.43 5.82 4.11
C VAL A 54 -0.45 6.41 5.19
N MET A 55 -1.75 6.49 4.92
CA MET A 55 -2.75 6.89 5.91
C MET A 55 -3.16 5.65 6.70
N LEU A 56 -2.68 5.51 7.93
CA LEU A 56 -2.95 4.38 8.80
C LEU A 56 -4.15 4.65 9.71
N ARG A 57 -5.09 3.71 9.72
CA ARG A 57 -6.18 3.62 10.71
C ARG A 57 -5.93 2.46 11.66
N GLU A 58 -5.38 2.80 12.83
CA GLU A 58 -4.98 1.81 13.83
C GLU A 58 -6.19 1.05 14.41
N ASP A 59 -7.35 1.70 14.47
CA ASP A 59 -8.59 1.14 15.03
C ASP A 59 -9.13 -0.07 14.25
N ILE A 60 -8.82 -0.16 12.95
CA ILE A 60 -9.26 -1.24 12.07
C ILE A 60 -8.11 -2.02 11.43
N GLY A 61 -6.84 -1.67 11.72
CA GLY A 61 -5.66 -2.36 11.18
C GLY A 61 -5.56 -2.26 9.65
N LYS A 62 -6.04 -1.15 9.07
CA LYS A 62 -6.02 -0.90 7.63
C LYS A 62 -5.31 0.40 7.31
N ALA A 63 -4.74 0.45 6.13
CA ALA A 63 -4.06 1.60 5.58
C ALA A 63 -4.61 1.92 4.19
N ARG A 64 -4.60 3.21 3.88
CA ARG A 64 -4.70 3.72 2.52
C ARG A 64 -3.30 4.15 2.10
N VAL A 65 -2.85 3.73 0.93
CA VAL A 65 -1.56 4.14 0.37
C VAL A 65 -1.83 5.04 -0.83
N LEU A 66 -1.19 6.20 -0.88
CA LEU A 66 -1.22 7.10 -2.01
C LEU A 66 0.15 7.06 -2.69
N TYR A 67 0.14 6.95 -4.00
CA TYR A 67 1.34 7.02 -4.83
C TYR A 67 0.95 7.68 -6.15
N GLU A 68 1.65 8.76 -6.51
CA GLU A 68 1.29 9.63 -7.63
C GLU A 68 -0.20 10.05 -7.57
N ASP A 69 -1.00 9.69 -8.58
CA ASP A 69 -2.43 9.98 -8.66
C ASP A 69 -3.32 8.81 -8.19
N TYR A 70 -2.70 7.69 -7.76
CA TYR A 70 -3.42 6.48 -7.39
C TYR A 70 -3.63 6.35 -5.87
N VAL A 71 -4.79 5.82 -5.50
CA VAL A 71 -5.17 5.52 -4.12
C VAL A 71 -5.42 4.02 -3.97
N PHE A 72 -4.60 3.37 -3.16
CA PHE A 72 -4.72 1.96 -2.81
C PHE A 72 -5.42 1.85 -1.45
N ASP A 73 -6.71 1.50 -1.46
CA ASP A 73 -7.51 1.34 -0.26
C ASP A 73 -7.39 -0.06 0.36
N ASP A 74 -7.75 -0.17 1.64
CA ASP A 74 -7.90 -1.43 2.40
C ASP A 74 -6.64 -2.32 2.47
N VAL A 75 -5.45 -1.72 2.27
CA VAL A 75 -4.16 -2.39 2.49
C VAL A 75 -4.05 -2.76 3.97
N SER A 76 -3.66 -3.99 4.28
CA SER A 76 -3.49 -4.40 5.67
C SER A 76 -2.31 -3.67 6.31
N ALA A 77 -2.51 -3.07 7.48
CA ALA A 77 -1.50 -2.25 8.15
C ALA A 77 -0.17 -2.98 8.34
N HIS A 78 -0.22 -4.24 8.81
CA HIS A 78 0.96 -5.06 9.03
C HIS A 78 1.70 -5.50 7.74
N ARG A 79 1.13 -5.20 6.55
CA ARG A 79 1.70 -5.53 5.22
C ARG A 79 2.03 -4.32 4.38
N VAL A 80 1.82 -3.10 4.88
CA VAL A 80 1.98 -1.93 4.02
C VAL A 80 3.41 -1.73 3.52
N LEU A 81 4.44 -2.10 4.30
CA LEU A 81 5.83 -2.06 3.81
C LEU A 81 6.12 -3.13 2.77
N ASP A 82 5.56 -4.35 2.93
CA ASP A 82 5.65 -5.40 1.91
C ASP A 82 4.99 -4.92 0.61
N PHE A 83 3.82 -4.28 0.73
CA PHE A 83 3.06 -3.71 -0.37
C PHE A 83 3.85 -2.61 -1.10
N VAL A 84 4.35 -1.61 -0.38
CA VAL A 84 5.19 -0.53 -0.96
C VAL A 84 6.45 -1.12 -1.63
N GLY A 85 7.09 -2.10 -0.99
CA GLY A 85 8.25 -2.76 -1.58
C GLY A 85 7.93 -3.50 -2.89
N LEU A 86 6.76 -4.12 -3.02
CA LEU A 86 6.30 -4.75 -4.26
C LEU A 86 5.97 -3.71 -5.34
N MET A 87 5.33 -2.60 -4.95
CA MET A 87 5.04 -1.47 -5.84
C MET A 87 6.32 -0.89 -6.45
N GLU A 88 7.35 -0.67 -5.63
CA GLU A 88 8.68 -0.19 -6.05
C GLU A 88 9.36 -1.14 -7.04
N ARG A 89 9.21 -2.45 -6.84
CA ARG A 89 9.75 -3.48 -7.76
C ARG A 89 8.89 -3.66 -9.01
N GLY A 90 7.74 -3.00 -9.09
CA GLY A 90 6.79 -3.16 -10.17
C GLY A 90 6.09 -4.51 -10.20
N GLU A 91 6.03 -5.20 -9.06
CA GLU A 91 5.33 -6.47 -8.89
C GLU A 91 3.82 -6.25 -8.69
N VAL A 92 3.21 -5.59 -9.68
CA VAL A 92 1.79 -5.26 -9.73
C VAL A 92 1.20 -5.85 -11.01
N ASP A 93 0.28 -6.78 -10.84
CA ASP A 93 -0.43 -7.38 -11.96
C ASP A 93 -1.63 -6.52 -12.31
N LEU A 94 -1.67 -6.06 -13.56
CA LEU A 94 -2.81 -5.33 -14.12
C LEU A 94 -3.46 -6.18 -15.21
N SER A 95 -4.76 -6.47 -15.06
CA SER A 95 -5.49 -7.33 -15.99
C SER A 95 -6.91 -6.84 -16.25
N PHE A 96 -7.49 -7.26 -17.38
CA PHE A 96 -8.87 -6.92 -17.76
C PHE A 96 -9.79 -8.13 -17.65
N THR A 97 -10.92 -8.00 -16.96
CA THR A 97 -11.96 -9.04 -17.01
C THR A 97 -12.77 -8.92 -18.30
N ARG A 98 -13.18 -10.06 -18.86
CA ARG A 98 -13.94 -10.15 -20.12
C ARG A 98 -15.46 -10.27 -19.92
N PHE A 99 -15.93 -10.42 -18.69
CA PHE A 99 -17.33 -10.73 -18.38
C PHE A 99 -17.96 -9.60 -17.56
N LEU A 100 -19.11 -9.07 -18.02
CA LEU A 100 -19.91 -7.99 -17.40
C LEU A 100 -19.25 -6.60 -17.35
N GLY A 101 -18.85 -6.10 -18.52
CA GLY A 101 -18.15 -4.82 -18.67
C GLY A 101 -16.64 -5.02 -18.61
N ARG A 102 -15.86 -4.08 -19.18
CA ARG A 102 -14.41 -4.11 -18.98
C ARG A 102 -14.17 -3.69 -17.54
N GLN A 103 -13.68 -4.59 -16.69
CA GLN A 103 -13.12 -4.20 -15.39
C GLN A 103 -11.62 -4.26 -15.47
N LEU A 104 -10.99 -3.28 -14.83
CA LEU A 104 -9.57 -3.30 -14.54
C LEU A 104 -9.39 -3.96 -13.17
N VAL A 105 -8.50 -4.94 -13.11
CA VAL A 105 -8.13 -5.64 -11.88
C VAL A 105 -6.65 -5.39 -11.63
N LEU A 106 -6.36 -4.80 -10.48
CA LEU A 106 -5.01 -4.62 -9.96
C LEU A 106 -4.80 -5.66 -8.87
N ARG A 107 -3.65 -6.34 -8.90
CA ARG A 107 -3.28 -7.33 -7.90
C ARG A 107 -1.84 -7.10 -7.45
N VAL A 108 -1.64 -7.17 -6.14
CA VAL A 108 -0.32 -7.24 -5.51
C VAL A 108 -0.26 -8.51 -4.66
N SER A 109 0.66 -9.41 -5.00
CA SER A 109 0.79 -10.73 -4.36
C SER A 109 1.58 -10.62 -3.05
N LEU A 110 0.88 -10.48 -1.92
CA LEU A 110 1.52 -10.41 -0.60
C LEU A 110 1.76 -11.83 -0.05
N PRO A 111 2.67 -12.01 0.93
CA PRO A 111 2.98 -13.33 1.48
C PRO A 111 1.79 -14.12 2.06
N GLU A 112 0.73 -13.43 2.47
CA GLU A 112 -0.47 -14.02 3.08
C GLU A 112 -1.70 -14.06 2.16
N GLY A 113 -1.56 -13.57 0.92
CA GLY A 113 -2.63 -13.50 -0.05
C GLY A 113 -2.54 -12.27 -0.95
N ASP A 114 -3.44 -12.20 -1.91
CA ASP A 114 -3.47 -11.10 -2.85
C ASP A 114 -4.20 -9.89 -2.24
N TRP A 115 -3.57 -8.72 -2.30
CA TRP A 115 -4.34 -7.47 -2.32
C TRP A 115 -4.89 -7.30 -3.74
N VAL A 116 -6.18 -7.01 -3.85
CA VAL A 116 -6.88 -6.87 -5.14
C VAL A 116 -7.79 -5.66 -5.10
N ASP A 117 -7.65 -4.79 -6.09
CA ASP A 117 -8.60 -3.72 -6.38
C ASP A 117 -9.25 -3.94 -7.75
N GLN A 118 -10.51 -3.57 -7.86
CA GLN A 118 -11.32 -3.75 -9.06
C GLN A 118 -12.14 -2.51 -9.33
N ARG A 119 -11.90 -1.88 -10.48
CA ARG A 119 -12.69 -0.74 -10.95
C ARG A 119 -13.28 -0.99 -12.33
N ARG A 120 -14.39 -0.30 -12.62
CA ARG A 120 -14.94 -0.29 -13.98
C ARG A 120 -13.97 0.46 -14.89
N PHE A 121 -13.67 -0.14 -16.03
CA PHE A 121 -12.80 0.45 -17.05
C PHE A 121 -13.66 1.15 -18.10
N ALA A 122 -13.57 2.48 -18.16
CA ALA A 122 -14.28 3.32 -19.12
C ALA A 122 -13.39 3.69 -20.33
N ASN A 123 -12.42 2.82 -20.66
CA ASN A 123 -11.35 3.06 -21.65
C ASN A 123 -10.36 4.15 -21.22
N ASP A 124 -10.18 4.31 -19.92
CA ASP A 124 -9.33 5.28 -19.26
C ASP A 124 -8.34 4.57 -18.33
N LEU A 125 -7.05 4.72 -18.62
CA LEU A 125 -5.97 4.33 -17.73
C LEU A 125 -5.28 5.59 -17.21
N SER A 126 -4.91 5.62 -15.93
CA SER A 126 -3.99 6.64 -15.42
C SER A 126 -2.62 6.49 -16.06
N GLU A 127 -1.79 7.53 -15.96
CA GLU A 127 -0.41 7.46 -16.46
C GLU A 127 0.39 6.37 -15.75
N TRP A 128 0.17 6.21 -14.44
CA TRP A 128 0.77 5.12 -13.68
C TRP A 128 0.32 3.74 -14.18
N GLU A 129 -0.99 3.49 -14.38
CA GLU A 129 -1.50 2.20 -14.87
C GLU A 129 -0.97 1.86 -16.28
N LYS A 130 -0.82 2.86 -17.15
CA LYS A 130 -0.14 2.68 -18.44
C LYS A 130 1.31 2.27 -18.24
N SER A 131 2.01 2.93 -17.31
CA SER A 131 3.40 2.59 -16.98
C SER A 131 3.53 1.15 -16.48
N VAL A 132 2.52 0.61 -15.78
CA VAL A 132 2.52 -0.79 -15.32
C VAL A 132 2.37 -1.75 -16.50
N LEU A 133 1.48 -1.45 -17.45
CA LEU A 133 1.26 -2.27 -18.66
C LEU A 133 2.46 -2.31 -19.61
N GLU A 134 3.26 -1.25 -19.63
CA GLU A 134 4.43 -1.11 -20.50
C GLU A 134 5.70 -1.77 -19.94
N ARG A 135 5.66 -2.26 -18.68
CA ARG A 135 6.78 -2.97 -18.06
C ARG A 135 6.95 -4.36 -18.72
N PRO A 136 8.20 -4.73 -19.07
CA PRO A 136 8.49 -5.98 -19.78
C PRO A 136 8.28 -7.25 -18.94
#